data_AF-A0A6L8HAH0-F1
#
_entry.id   AF-A0A6L8HAH0-F1
#
_cell.length_a   1.000
_cell.length_b   1.000
_cell.length_c   1.000
_cell.angle_alpha   90.00
_cell.angle_beta   90.00
_cell.angle_gamma   90.00
#
_symmetry.space_group_name_H-M   'P 1'
#
loop_
_entity.id
_entity.type
_entity.pdbx_description
1 polymer ?
#
loop_
_entity_poly.entity_id
_entity_poly.type
_entity_poly.pdbx_seq_one_letter_code
_entity_poly.pdbx_strand_id
1 'polypeptide(L)' 'MYEWDRNKNDENIRKHGLSFEDAPEVFDGRCLTFEDRRFAYGEERYITLGHLDGRLVVVAHTPRGENTRVI' A
#
# COMPACT_ATOMS: atom_id res chain seq x y z
N MET A 1 -7.88 -3.98 9.51
CA MET A 1 -7.54 -2.55 9.80
C MET A 1 -6.20 -2.25 9.15
N TYR A 2 -5.92 -0.99 8.80
CA TYR A 2 -4.68 -0.62 8.12
C TYR A 2 -3.71 0.04 9.09
N GLU A 3 -2.42 -0.32 8.99
CA GLU A 3 -1.37 0.25 9.82
C GLU A 3 -0.15 0.64 8.99
N TRP A 4 0.64 1.60 9.48
CA TRP A 4 1.89 2.01 8.85
C TRP A 4 2.78 2.73 9.86
N ASP A 5 4.05 2.87 9.50
CA ASP A 5 4.96 3.75 10.24
C ASP A 5 4.72 5.22 9.84
N ARG A 6 4.57 6.11 10.83
CA ARG A 6 4.27 7.53 10.56
C ARG A 6 5.40 8.24 9.81
N ASN A 7 6.66 7.98 10.16
CA ASN A 7 7.80 8.60 9.47
C ASN A 7 7.85 8.14 8.01
N LYS A 8 7.53 6.86 7.77
CA LYS A 8 7.42 6.31 6.42
C LYS A 8 6.29 6.96 5.61
N ASN A 9 5.13 7.20 6.23
CA ASN A 9 4.04 7.91 5.57
C ASN A 9 4.44 9.35 5.20
N ASP A 10 5.07 10.07 6.14
CA ASP A 10 5.53 11.44 5.87
C ASP A 10 6.55 11.48 4.73
N GLU A 11 7.47 10.51 4.68
CA GLU A 11 8.38 10.36 3.55
C GLU A 11 7.65 10.03 2.25
N ASN A 12 6.64 9.17 2.29
CA ASN A 12 5.84 8.81 1.12
C ASN A 12 5.08 10.02 0.57
N ILE A 13 4.48 10.82 1.44
CA ILE A 13 3.82 12.08 1.07
C ILE A 13 4.84 13.02 0.41
N ARG A 14 6.03 13.20 0.99
CA ARG A 14 7.07 14.06 0.40
C ARG A 14 7.58 13.57 -0.96
N LYS A 15 7.72 12.25 -1.13
CA LYS A 15 8.30 11.63 -2.34
C LYS A 15 7.28 11.45 -3.47
N HIS A 16 6.03 11.15 -3.13
CA HIS A 16 5.00 10.69 -4.07
C HIS A 16 3.71 11.51 -4.03
N GLY A 17 3.53 12.39 -3.05
CA GLY A 17 2.31 13.19 -2.90
C GLY A 17 1.06 12.33 -2.62
N LEU A 18 1.25 11.23 -1.89
CA LEU A 18 0.22 10.24 -1.55
C LEU A 18 0.31 9.90 -0.07
N SER A 19 -0.82 9.90 0.65
CA SER A 19 -0.89 9.44 2.03
C SER A 19 -1.24 7.96 2.07
N PHE A 20 -0.69 7.23 3.04
CA PHE A 20 -1.13 5.88 3.34
C PHE A 20 -2.55 5.83 3.93
N GLU A 21 -3.04 6.96 4.43
CA GLU A 21 -4.44 7.12 4.85
C GLU A 21 -5.42 6.94 3.68
N ASP A 22 -4.96 7.10 2.44
CA ASP A 22 -5.77 6.95 1.23
C ASP A 22 -5.78 5.49 0.71
N ALA A 23 -4.92 4.63 1.26
CA ALA A 23 -4.85 3.23 0.84
C ALA A 23 -6.18 2.45 0.96
N PRO A 24 -7.02 2.65 2.00
CA PRO A 24 -8.34 2.01 2.09
C PRO A 24 -9.21 2.28 0.85
N GLU A 25 -9.21 3.51 0.32
CA GLU A 25 -9.99 3.86 -0.86
C GLU A 25 -9.55 3.07 -2.09
N VAL A 26 -8.23 2.87 -2.24
CA VAL A 26 -7.67 2.04 -3.32
C VAL A 26 -8.11 0.58 -3.18
N PHE A 27 -8.09 0.04 -1.95
CA PHE A 27 -8.45 -1.35 -1.68
C PHE A 27 -9.94 -1.63 -1.82
N ASP A 28 -10.79 -0.71 -1.37
CA ASP A 28 -12.25 -0.81 -1.45
C ASP A 28 -12.77 -0.57 -2.88
N GLY A 29 -11.97 0.09 -3.72
CA GLY A 29 -12.24 0.30 -5.14
C GLY A 29 -11.91 -0.91 -6.03
N ARG A 30 -12.08 -0.71 -7.34
CA ARG A 30 -11.65 -1.71 -8.34
C ARG A 30 -10.12 -1.74 -8.40
N CYS A 31 -9.54 -2.79 -7.84
CA CYS A 31 -8.10 -2.98 -7.79
C CYS A 31 -7.66 -4.38 -8.28
N LEU A 32 -6.35 -4.52 -8.55
CA LEU A 32 -5.69 -5.77 -8.86
C LEU A 32 -4.53 -5.95 -7.88
N THR A 33 -4.53 -7.07 -7.15
CA THR A 33 -3.49 -7.40 -6.16
C THR A 33 -2.72 -8.63 -6.58
N PHE A 34 -1.40 -8.60 -6.46
CA PHE A 34 -0.53 -9.74 -6.73
C PHE A 34 0.69 -9.75 -5.80
N GLU A 35 1.26 -10.93 -5.59
CA GLU A 35 2.45 -11.12 -4.75
C GLU A 35 3.68 -10.40 -5.34
N ASP A 36 4.40 -9.67 -4.50
CA ASP A 36 5.66 -9.01 -4.85
C ASP A 36 6.84 -9.98 -4.68
N ARG A 37 7.20 -10.64 -5.77
CA ARG A 37 8.29 -11.65 -5.81
C ARG A 37 9.61 -11.07 -6.30
N ARG A 38 9.76 -9.74 -6.34
CA ARG A 38 10.96 -9.09 -6.87
C ARG A 38 12.21 -9.33 -6.01
N PHE A 39 12.04 -9.48 -4.69
CA PHE A 39 13.13 -9.69 -3.74
C PHE A 39 12.72 -10.61 -2.58
N ALA A 40 13.69 -11.22 -1.90
CA ALA A 40 13.48 -11.98 -0.68
C ALA A 40 13.41 -11.02 0.54
N TYR A 41 12.25 -10.42 0.76
CA TYR A 41 12.05 -9.41 1.81
C TYR A 41 12.03 -9.96 3.25
N GLY A 42 11.94 -11.29 3.41
CA GLY A 42 11.78 -11.93 4.73
C GLY A 42 10.34 -11.86 5.27
N GLU A 43 9.41 -11.33 4.49
CA GLU A 43 7.97 -11.29 4.75
C GLU A 43 7.22 -11.38 3.42
N GLU A 44 5.96 -11.82 3.44
CA GLU A 44 5.10 -11.77 2.25
C GLU A 44 4.78 -10.31 1.93
N ARG A 45 4.97 -9.91 0.67
CA ARG A 45 4.58 -8.58 0.20
C ARG A 45 3.68 -8.71 -0.99
N TYR A 46 2.79 -7.74 -1.12
CA TYR A 46 1.83 -7.64 -2.19
C TYR A 46 1.87 -6.25 -2.79
N ILE A 47 1.66 -6.18 -4.09
CA ILE A 47 1.40 -4.94 -4.81
C ILE A 47 -0.07 -4.91 -5.19
N THR A 48 -0.73 -3.80 -4.88
CA THR A 48 -2.07 -3.49 -5.35
C THR A 48 -2.03 -2.32 -6.32
N LEU A 49 -2.58 -2.53 -7.52
CA LEU A 49 -2.86 -1.50 -8.50
C LEU A 49 -4.33 -1.10 -8.37
N GLY A 50 -4.61 0.18 -8.19
CA GLY A 50 -5.98 0.69 -8.09
C GLY A 50 -6.08 2.15 -8.44
N HIS A 51 -7.28 2.71 -8.38
CA HIS A 51 -7.51 4.12 -8.68
C HIS A 51 -7.68 4.93 -7.41
N LEU A 52 -7.15 6.14 -7.40
CA LEU A 52 -7.33 7.15 -6.37
C LEU A 52 -7.38 8.51 -7.07
N ASP A 53 -8.39 9.35 -6.81
CA ASP A 53 -8.54 10.67 -7.42
C ASP A 53 -8.37 10.70 -8.95
N GLY A 54 -8.91 9.68 -9.63
CA GLY A 54 -8.84 9.58 -11.10
C GLY A 54 -7.47 9.21 -11.68
N ARG A 55 -6.47 8.87 -10.85
CA ARG A 55 -5.18 8.35 -11.29
C ARG A 55 -4.97 6.90 -10.84
N LEU A 56 -4.21 6.15 -11.63
CA LEU A 56 -3.74 4.82 -11.25
C LEU A 56 -2.60 4.95 -10.23
N VAL A 57 -2.72 4.26 -9.11
CA VAL A 57 -1.73 4.22 -8.03
C VAL A 57 -1.29 2.80 -7.73
N VAL A 58 -0.12 2.69 -7.11
CA VAL A 58 0.50 1.43 -6.68
C VAL A 58 0.64 1.47 -5.17
N VAL A 59 0.10 0.48 -4.46
CA VAL A 59 0.21 0.35 -3.01
C VAL A 59 0.98 -0.92 -2.70
N ALA A 60 2.12 -0.79 -2.00
CA ALA A 60 2.86 -1.92 -1.47
C ALA A 60 2.40 -2.21 -0.04
N HIS A 61 2.07 -3.46 0.26
CA HIS A 61 1.58 -3.84 1.59
C HIS A 61 1.96 -5.28 1.96
N THR A 62 1.82 -5.57 3.25
CA THR A 62 2.02 -6.90 3.81
C THR A 62 0.90 -7.24 4.81
N PRO A 63 0.35 -8.46 4.78
CA PRO A 63 -0.60 -8.90 5.79
C PRO A 63 0.09 -9.09 7.15
N ARG A 64 -0.58 -8.67 8.23
CA ARG A 64 -0.16 -8.84 9.63
C ARG A 64 -1.33 -9.33 10.47
N GLY A 65 -1.56 -10.64 10.46
CA GLY A 65 -2.74 -11.23 11.10
C GLY A 65 -4.01 -10.70 10.45
N GLU A 66 -4.86 -10.01 11.22
CA GLU A 66 -6.09 -9.37 10.73
C GLU A 66 -5.88 -7.93 10.21
N ASN A 67 -4.63 -7.44 10.25
CA ASN A 67 -4.26 -6.10 9.77
C ASN A 67 -3.51 -6.16 8.44
N THR A 68 -3.52 -5.04 7.73
CA THR A 68 -2.71 -4.82 6.53
C THR A 68 -1.76 -3.68 6.80
N ARG A 69 -0.45 -3.93 6.72
CA ARG A 69 0.57 -2.90 6.85
C ARG A 69 0.93 -2.31 5.50
N VAL A 70 0.74 -1.00 5.33
CA VAL A 70 1.18 -0.25 4.14
C VAL A 70 2.67 0.11 4.30
N ILE A 71 3.45 -0.04 3.21
CA ILE A 71 4.93 0.01 3.21
C ILE A 71 5.46 1.21 2.44
#